data_AF-A0AAN6YS65-F1
#
_entry.id   AF-A0AAN6YS65-F1
#
_cell.length_a   1.000
_cell.length_b   1.000
_cell.length_c   1.000
_cell.angle_alpha   90.00
_cell.angle_beta   90.00
_cell.angle_gamma   90.00
#
_symmetry.space_group_name_H-M   'P 1'
#
loop_
_entity.id
_entity.type
_entity.pdbx_description
1 polymer ?
#
loop_
_entity_poly.entity_id
_entity_poly.type
_entity_poly.pdbx_seq_one_letter_code
_entity_poly.pdbx_strand_id
1 'polypeptide(L)'
;MEVAKASAQRRRKTKSRKTPRPHSPPGLPIAQSEIASHPSPAERADQPTINRRHSSTSLAPPHFVLPLYPSIFQSPLAGHQLTVRCVLFKLPSLQSAVSIPSTPSSHQQTPIAIPRLLPSAFSSRTSLFGQLLSRIIKMSLSNKLSIEDVDLKGKRVLIRVDFNVPLDAEKNVTNPQRIVGAVPTIKYAIDNGAKSVVLMSHLGRPNGQVNAKYSLKPVVPELEKQLGKKVTFAPDCVGPEVEEIVNKADNGEVVLLENLRFHVEEEGKGVDAEGNKVKADKAKVEEFRKGLTKLGDIYINDAFGTAHRAHSSMVGVDLPQKAAGFLMKKELDYFAKALESPKRPFLAILGGAKVSDKIQLIDNLLEKVNTLIVCGGMAFTFKKTLYNIPIGTSLFDEAGSKTVGDLMEKAKKNNVKVVLPVDYITADKFDKDANTGKATDAEGIPDGWMGLDCGEESVKLYKEAIDEAQTILWNGPAGVFEFDKFANGTKATLDAAVDAAQSGKVVIIGGGDTATVAAKYGVEDKLSHVSTGGGASLELLEGKELPGVTALSERK
;
A
#
# COMPACT_ATOMS: atom_id res chain seq x y z
N MET A 1 0.80 -57.71 -48.62
CA MET A 1 0.56 -56.32 -49.04
C MET A 1 1.25 -55.43 -48.00
N GLU A 2 2.55 -55.13 -48.09
CA GLU A 2 3.27 -54.33 -49.12
C GLU A 2 3.14 -52.81 -48.88
N VAL A 3 4.09 -51.90 -49.18
CA VAL A 3 5.50 -51.94 -49.68
C VAL A 3 6.13 -50.56 -49.35
N ALA A 4 7.41 -50.34 -49.02
CA ALA A 4 8.52 -51.21 -48.59
C ALA A 4 9.63 -50.38 -47.89
N LYS A 5 10.85 -50.93 -47.78
CA LYS A 5 12.07 -50.35 -47.14
C LYS A 5 12.99 -49.58 -48.11
N ALA A 6 13.65 -48.52 -47.63
CA ALA A 6 14.97 -47.99 -48.04
C ALA A 6 15.44 -46.95 -46.97
N SER A 7 16.67 -46.75 -46.46
CA SER A 7 18.03 -47.35 -46.51
C SER A 7 18.88 -47.27 -47.80
N ALA A 8 20.19 -46.89 -47.76
CA ALA A 8 21.02 -46.29 -46.69
C ALA A 8 22.45 -45.85 -47.18
N GLN A 9 23.13 -45.02 -46.36
CA GLN A 9 24.60 -45.01 -46.10
C GLN A 9 25.65 -44.40 -47.07
N ARG A 10 26.72 -43.83 -46.44
CA ARG A 10 28.15 -43.71 -46.88
C ARG A 10 28.52 -42.59 -47.91
N ARG A 11 29.69 -41.90 -47.84
CA ARG A 11 30.83 -41.85 -46.86
C ARG A 11 31.83 -40.70 -47.17
N ARG A 12 32.72 -40.37 -46.20
CA ARG A 12 34.09 -39.75 -46.35
C ARG A 12 34.16 -38.24 -46.69
N LYS A 13 35.17 -37.42 -46.27
CA LYS A 13 36.23 -37.51 -45.21
C LYS A 13 36.98 -36.16 -45.02
N THR A 14 37.57 -35.94 -43.82
CA THR A 14 38.80 -35.12 -43.51
C THR A 14 38.76 -33.57 -43.71
N LYS A 15 39.57 -32.71 -43.04
CA LYS A 15 40.65 -32.83 -42.02
C LYS A 15 40.90 -31.50 -41.25
N SER A 16 41.50 -31.57 -40.04
CA SER A 16 42.38 -30.57 -39.32
C SER A 16 41.87 -29.12 -39.09
N ARG A 17 41.77 -28.49 -37.90
CA ARG A 17 42.53 -28.48 -36.60
C ARG A 17 43.78 -27.57 -36.58
N LYS A 18 43.74 -26.44 -35.82
CA LYS A 18 44.85 -25.82 -35.02
C LYS A 18 44.43 -24.58 -34.20
N THR A 19 45.23 -24.25 -33.17
CA THR A 19 45.16 -23.14 -32.16
C THR A 19 46.58 -23.00 -31.53
N PRO A 20 46.92 -22.07 -30.58
CA PRO A 20 46.54 -20.65 -30.31
C PRO A 20 47.74 -19.67 -29.95
N ARG A 21 47.45 -18.36 -29.71
CA ARG A 21 48.27 -17.31 -28.95
C ARG A 21 49.63 -16.87 -29.58
N PRO A 22 50.40 -15.86 -29.06
CA PRO A 22 50.22 -14.89 -27.93
C PRO A 22 50.57 -13.36 -28.20
N HIS A 23 50.58 -12.54 -27.13
CA HIS A 23 51.24 -11.20 -26.93
C HIS A 23 50.48 -9.86 -27.23
N SER A 24 51.08 -8.71 -26.86
CA SER A 24 50.39 -7.62 -26.11
C SER A 24 50.73 -6.13 -26.53
N PRO A 25 50.77 -5.07 -25.66
CA PRO A 25 50.21 -3.70 -25.91
C PRO A 25 51.31 -2.63 -26.26
N PRO A 26 51.13 -1.26 -26.21
CA PRO A 26 49.99 -0.39 -25.81
C PRO A 26 49.72 0.85 -26.73
N GLY A 27 48.94 1.85 -26.26
CA GLY A 27 48.87 3.21 -26.87
C GLY A 27 47.86 4.20 -26.21
N LEU A 28 48.28 5.46 -25.99
CA LEU A 28 47.47 6.64 -25.57
C LEU A 28 47.71 7.80 -26.57
N PRO A 29 46.74 8.71 -26.79
CA PRO A 29 46.80 10.06 -26.20
C PRO A 29 45.40 10.58 -25.74
N ILE A 30 45.17 11.63 -24.93
CA ILE A 30 45.88 12.85 -24.47
C ILE A 30 45.77 14.10 -25.39
N ALA A 31 45.43 15.26 -24.78
CA ALA A 31 45.47 16.65 -25.32
C ALA A 31 44.37 17.02 -26.37
N GLN A 32 43.50 18.02 -26.13
CA GLN A 32 43.65 19.50 -26.29
C GLN A 32 43.54 19.97 -27.77
N SER A 33 43.03 21.16 -28.13
CA SER A 33 42.27 22.21 -27.41
C SER A 33 41.68 23.21 -28.46
N GLU A 34 41.26 24.41 -28.01
CA GLU A 34 40.83 25.58 -28.81
C GLU A 34 39.38 25.50 -29.38
N ILE A 35 38.46 26.46 -29.24
CA ILE A 35 38.41 27.95 -29.05
C ILE A 35 38.12 28.70 -30.37
N ALA A 36 37.29 29.76 -30.27
CA ALA A 36 36.85 30.69 -31.31
C ALA A 36 35.87 30.14 -32.39
N SER A 37 34.92 30.91 -32.92
CA SER A 37 34.33 32.19 -32.47
C SER A 37 33.00 32.45 -33.19
N HIS A 38 32.20 33.42 -32.72
CA HIS A 38 31.12 34.03 -33.52
C HIS A 38 31.66 34.64 -34.83
N PRO A 39 30.77 34.88 -35.82
CA PRO A 39 30.31 36.25 -35.97
C PRO A 39 28.79 36.42 -36.18
N SER A 40 28.31 37.61 -35.80
CA SER A 40 27.15 38.29 -36.40
C SER A 40 27.66 39.67 -36.86
N PRO A 41 27.09 40.25 -37.93
CA PRO A 41 26.31 41.48 -37.69
C PRO A 41 25.13 41.69 -38.67
N ALA A 42 24.21 42.60 -38.30
CA ALA A 42 23.57 43.67 -39.12
C ALA A 42 22.95 43.34 -40.52
N GLU A 43 21.97 44.07 -41.06
CA GLU A 43 21.00 45.08 -40.57
C GLU A 43 19.94 45.31 -41.69
N ARG A 44 18.86 46.02 -41.32
CA ARG A 44 17.99 46.91 -42.14
C ARG A 44 16.54 46.48 -42.38
N ALA A 45 15.71 47.52 -42.49
CA ALA A 45 14.28 47.48 -42.69
C ALA A 45 13.92 47.33 -44.17
N ASP A 46 12.67 46.91 -44.43
CA ASP A 46 11.73 47.86 -45.03
C ASP A 46 10.26 47.49 -44.77
N GLN A 47 9.42 48.52 -44.80
CA GLN A 47 7.96 48.50 -44.86
C GLN A 47 7.58 49.70 -45.76
N PRO A 48 6.47 49.70 -46.54
CA PRO A 48 5.15 49.76 -45.88
C PRO A 48 3.91 49.31 -46.72
N THR A 49 2.72 49.42 -46.10
CA THR A 49 1.39 49.71 -46.76
C THR A 49 0.73 48.60 -47.63
N ILE A 50 -0.61 48.51 -47.83
CA ILE A 50 -1.77 49.34 -47.40
C ILE A 50 -3.15 48.59 -47.36
N ASN A 51 -4.02 48.93 -46.38
CA ASN A 51 -5.51 48.76 -46.34
C ASN A 51 -6.16 47.37 -46.54
N ARG A 52 -7.45 47.09 -46.22
CA ARG A 52 -8.64 47.85 -45.69
C ARG A 52 -9.29 46.97 -44.58
N ARG A 53 -9.62 47.45 -43.37
CA ARG A 53 -10.81 48.26 -42.94
C ARG A 53 -12.20 47.61 -43.13
N HIS A 54 -12.83 47.25 -42.01
CA HIS A 54 -14.14 47.70 -41.48
C HIS A 54 -14.18 47.24 -39.99
N SER A 55 -14.33 48.06 -38.94
CA SER A 55 -15.44 48.95 -38.50
C SER A 55 -16.71 48.17 -38.12
N SER A 56 -17.40 48.38 -36.98
CA SER A 56 -17.42 49.56 -36.08
C SER A 56 -18.11 49.31 -34.72
N THR A 57 -17.61 49.91 -33.63
CA THR A 57 -18.32 50.64 -32.51
C THR A 57 -19.52 49.98 -31.75
N SER A 58 -19.95 50.33 -30.52
CA SER A 58 -19.77 51.53 -29.66
C SER A 58 -20.18 51.31 -28.18
N LEU A 59 -19.82 52.27 -27.30
CA LEU A 59 -20.55 52.78 -26.11
C LEU A 59 -20.67 51.99 -24.77
N ALA A 60 -20.59 52.79 -23.69
CA ALA A 60 -20.99 52.60 -22.29
C ALA A 60 -20.91 53.98 -21.58
N PRO A 61 -21.32 54.18 -20.30
CA PRO A 61 -22.40 53.61 -19.49
C PRO A 61 -23.50 54.70 -19.23
N PRO A 62 -24.32 54.67 -18.14
CA PRO A 62 -23.90 55.34 -16.88
C PRO A 62 -24.48 54.82 -15.53
N HIS A 63 -23.84 55.24 -14.42
CA HIS A 63 -24.27 55.45 -13.01
C HIS A 63 -25.37 54.59 -12.31
N PHE A 64 -25.10 54.16 -11.06
CA PHE A 64 -25.65 54.71 -9.79
C PHE A 64 -24.94 54.03 -8.57
N VAL A 65 -24.16 54.75 -7.75
CA VAL A 65 -24.47 55.32 -6.41
C VAL A 65 -24.12 54.43 -5.19
N LEU A 66 -23.41 55.03 -4.22
CA LEU A 66 -23.06 54.52 -2.88
C LEU A 66 -23.85 55.28 -1.78
N PRO A 67 -24.04 54.67 -0.60
CA PRO A 67 -23.59 55.28 0.66
C PRO A 67 -22.74 54.29 1.48
N LEU A 68 -21.55 54.64 1.99
CA LEU A 68 -21.22 55.56 3.10
C LEU A 68 -21.43 54.97 4.52
N TYR A 69 -20.37 55.11 5.34
CA TYR A 69 -20.21 54.65 6.73
C TYR A 69 -21.10 55.42 7.74
N PRO A 70 -21.20 54.93 8.99
CA PRO A 70 -20.32 55.51 10.04
C PRO A 70 -19.53 54.47 10.85
N SER A 71 -18.32 54.83 11.30
CA SER A 71 -17.44 54.01 12.14
C SER A 71 -17.23 54.64 13.53
N ILE A 72 -17.67 53.93 14.58
CA ILE A 72 -17.76 54.38 15.99
C ILE A 72 -17.61 53.11 16.88
N PHE A 73 -16.78 53.02 17.94
CA PHE A 73 -15.82 53.96 18.53
C PHE A 73 -14.59 53.24 19.16
N GLN A 74 -13.96 53.84 20.17
CA GLN A 74 -12.73 53.41 20.87
C GLN A 74 -12.94 52.31 21.93
N SER A 75 -11.83 51.66 22.33
CA SER A 75 -11.66 50.90 23.59
C SER A 75 -11.16 51.83 24.73
N PRO A 76 -10.81 51.35 25.95
CA PRO A 76 -11.19 50.13 26.70
C PRO A 76 -11.70 50.44 28.14
N LEU A 77 -12.14 49.43 28.94
CA LEU A 77 -11.76 49.22 30.37
C LEU A 77 -12.60 48.16 31.14
N ALA A 78 -12.04 47.73 32.29
CA ALA A 78 -12.73 47.27 33.51
C ALA A 78 -13.67 46.03 33.48
N GLY A 79 -13.00 44.86 33.43
CA GLY A 79 -13.27 43.61 34.14
C GLY A 79 -14.49 43.36 35.06
N HIS A 80 -14.87 42.08 35.13
CA HIS A 80 -15.55 41.46 36.26
C HIS A 80 -14.90 40.11 36.60
N GLN A 81 -14.88 39.75 37.89
CA GLN A 81 -14.43 38.44 38.35
C GLN A 81 -15.49 37.38 38.08
N LEU A 82 -15.08 36.17 37.70
CA LEU A 82 -15.94 34.98 37.79
C LEU A 82 -15.25 33.90 38.65
N THR A 83 -15.88 33.54 39.75
CA THR A 83 -15.28 32.68 40.79
C THR A 83 -15.28 31.22 40.39
N VAL A 84 -14.12 30.57 40.43
CA VAL A 84 -13.98 29.12 40.25
C VAL A 84 -14.76 28.38 41.35
N ARG A 85 -15.62 27.43 40.97
CA ARG A 85 -16.37 26.60 41.92
C ARG A 85 -16.21 25.11 41.62
N CYS A 86 -15.10 24.54 42.08
CA CYS A 86 -14.88 23.10 42.06
C CYS A 86 -15.93 22.36 42.90
N VAL A 87 -16.48 21.27 42.37
CA VAL A 87 -17.35 20.34 43.10
C VAL A 87 -16.61 19.02 43.28
N LEU A 88 -16.03 18.81 44.46
CA LEU A 88 -15.50 17.51 44.86
C LEU A 88 -16.64 16.62 45.37
N PHE A 89 -16.79 15.42 44.79
CA PHE A 89 -17.61 14.37 45.39
C PHE A 89 -16.75 13.51 46.33
N LYS A 90 -17.26 13.26 47.54
CA LYS A 90 -16.60 12.41 48.54
C LYS A 90 -16.92 10.93 48.31
N LEU A 91 -15.89 10.09 48.43
CA LEU A 91 -16.04 8.66 48.72
C LEU A 91 -16.03 8.44 50.26
N PRO A 92 -16.88 7.55 50.80
CA PRO A 92 -16.78 7.10 52.18
C PRO A 92 -15.82 5.90 52.30
N SER A 93 -14.95 5.93 53.31
CA SER A 93 -14.06 4.84 53.70
C SER A 93 -14.69 3.94 54.76
N LEU A 94 -14.41 2.63 54.72
CA LEU A 94 -14.60 1.73 55.87
C LEU A 94 -13.36 0.87 56.09
N GLN A 95 -12.86 0.88 57.33
CA GLN A 95 -11.87 -0.05 57.86
C GLN A 95 -12.43 -0.72 59.11
N SER A 96 -12.30 -2.03 59.20
CA SER A 96 -12.22 -2.80 60.45
C SER A 96 -11.58 -4.15 60.14
N ALA A 97 -11.00 -4.80 61.15
CA ALA A 97 -10.10 -5.95 60.98
C ALA A 97 -10.33 -7.05 62.04
N VAL A 98 -9.53 -8.12 61.96
CA VAL A 98 -9.49 -9.30 62.89
C VAL A 98 -10.78 -10.16 62.86
N SER A 99 -10.81 -11.48 63.00
CA SER A 99 -9.82 -12.48 63.48
C SER A 99 -9.95 -13.85 62.78
N ILE A 100 -8.97 -14.74 62.95
CA ILE A 100 -9.01 -16.18 62.60
C ILE A 100 -9.40 -16.98 63.88
N PRO A 101 -10.11 -18.12 63.80
CA PRO A 101 -9.42 -19.40 64.06
C PRO A 101 -9.94 -20.66 63.30
N SER A 102 -9.02 -21.61 63.08
CA SER A 102 -9.14 -23.09 63.00
C SER A 102 -10.38 -23.85 62.45
N THR A 103 -10.08 -24.82 61.56
CA THR A 103 -10.79 -26.07 61.17
C THR A 103 -11.02 -27.07 62.34
N PRO A 104 -11.70 -28.27 62.23
CA PRO A 104 -11.98 -29.08 61.03
C PRO A 104 -13.33 -29.89 61.00
N SER A 105 -13.41 -30.91 60.11
CA SER A 105 -14.39 -32.04 60.03
C SER A 105 -15.79 -31.75 59.43
N SER A 106 -16.55 -32.69 58.86
CA SER A 106 -16.27 -34.00 58.18
C SER A 106 -17.55 -34.58 57.53
N HIS A 107 -17.43 -35.51 56.57
CA HIS A 107 -18.51 -36.29 55.90
C HIS A 107 -19.50 -35.47 55.02
N GLN A 108 -19.78 -35.80 53.76
CA GLN A 108 -20.44 -36.99 53.18
C GLN A 108 -21.91 -37.17 53.59
N GLN A 109 -22.85 -36.83 52.70
CA GLN A 109 -23.70 -37.80 51.97
C GLN A 109 -24.68 -37.12 50.98
N THR A 110 -25.13 -37.89 49.99
CA THR A 110 -26.15 -37.60 48.97
C THR A 110 -27.24 -38.67 49.03
N PRO A 111 -28.35 -38.60 48.26
CA PRO A 111 -29.24 -37.46 47.98
C PRO A 111 -30.72 -37.79 48.28
N ILE A 112 -31.63 -36.81 48.27
CA ILE A 112 -33.09 -37.01 48.19
C ILE A 112 -33.67 -36.06 47.13
N ALA A 113 -34.75 -36.47 46.44
CA ALA A 113 -35.35 -35.75 45.30
C ALA A 113 -36.90 -35.73 45.37
N ILE A 114 -37.54 -35.09 44.37
CA ILE A 114 -39.00 -35.03 44.09
C ILE A 114 -39.76 -33.99 44.96
N PRO A 115 -40.74 -33.19 44.44
CA PRO A 115 -41.17 -32.95 43.05
C PRO A 115 -41.12 -31.46 42.59
N ARG A 116 -41.42 -31.31 41.29
CA ARG A 116 -41.75 -30.09 40.51
C ARG A 116 -42.45 -28.92 41.26
N LEU A 117 -42.04 -27.70 40.89
CA LEU A 117 -42.95 -26.62 40.49
C LEU A 117 -42.25 -25.70 39.48
N LEU A 118 -42.92 -25.38 38.37
CA LEU A 118 -42.52 -24.31 37.42
C LEU A 118 -43.38 -23.07 37.73
N PRO A 119 -42.82 -21.87 37.57
CA PRO A 119 -43.23 -21.08 36.40
C PRO A 119 -42.08 -20.66 35.48
N SER A 120 -42.49 -20.07 34.35
CA SER A 120 -41.69 -19.63 33.21
C SER A 120 -40.84 -18.37 33.44
N ALA A 121 -39.97 -18.11 32.44
CA ALA A 121 -39.45 -16.80 32.04
C ALA A 121 -38.34 -16.13 32.87
N PHE A 122 -37.10 -16.63 32.74
CA PHE A 122 -35.90 -15.78 32.74
C PHE A 122 -34.76 -16.37 31.88
N SER A 123 -34.78 -16.12 30.56
CA SER A 123 -33.69 -16.51 29.65
C SER A 123 -33.64 -15.59 28.41
N SER A 124 -32.92 -14.46 28.53
CA SER A 124 -32.65 -13.54 27.40
C SER A 124 -31.53 -12.52 27.63
N ARG A 125 -30.89 -12.43 28.81
CA ARG A 125 -29.95 -11.35 29.17
C ARG A 125 -28.46 -11.65 29.02
N THR A 126 -28.08 -12.81 28.48
CA THR A 126 -26.67 -13.19 28.20
C THR A 126 -26.24 -13.03 26.73
N SER A 127 -27.08 -12.46 25.85
CA SER A 127 -26.72 -12.21 24.45
C SER A 127 -25.96 -10.89 24.26
N LEU A 128 -26.51 -9.78 24.76
CA LEU A 128 -26.05 -8.44 24.36
C LEU A 128 -24.62 -8.10 24.81
N PHE A 129 -24.20 -8.53 26.00
CA PHE A 129 -22.83 -8.26 26.49
C PHE A 129 -21.77 -9.09 25.75
N GLY A 130 -22.08 -10.33 25.37
CA GLY A 130 -21.21 -11.15 24.53
C GLY A 130 -21.08 -10.60 23.11
N GLN A 131 -22.19 -10.16 22.52
CA GLN A 131 -22.19 -9.48 21.22
C GLN A 131 -21.47 -8.12 21.25
N LEU A 132 -21.51 -7.40 22.38
CA LEU A 132 -20.79 -6.13 22.54
C LEU A 132 -19.28 -6.34 22.71
N LEU A 133 -18.83 -7.32 23.51
CA LEU A 133 -17.41 -7.69 23.59
C LEU A 133 -16.87 -8.22 22.26
N SER A 134 -17.65 -9.05 21.56
CA SER A 134 -17.34 -9.54 20.21
C SER A 134 -17.12 -8.40 19.19
N ARG A 135 -17.69 -7.22 19.45
CA ARG A 135 -17.52 -6.01 18.63
C ARG A 135 -16.38 -5.08 19.06
N ILE A 136 -15.69 -5.42 20.16
CA ILE A 136 -14.67 -4.57 20.81
C ILE A 136 -13.29 -5.28 20.87
N ILE A 137 -13.19 -6.54 20.45
CA ILE A 137 -11.90 -7.11 20.02
C ILE A 137 -11.53 -6.47 18.67
N LYS A 138 -10.98 -5.25 18.72
CA LYS A 138 -10.13 -4.76 17.64
C LYS A 138 -8.97 -5.74 17.50
N MET A 139 -8.82 -6.36 16.33
CA MET A 139 -7.59 -7.08 15.99
C MET A 139 -6.42 -6.09 16.07
N SER A 140 -5.57 -6.22 17.09
CA SER A 140 -4.34 -5.43 17.14
C SER A 140 -3.36 -6.00 16.11
N LEU A 141 -2.91 -5.13 15.21
CA LEU A 141 -1.89 -5.45 14.21
C LEU A 141 -0.55 -5.74 14.90
N SER A 142 -0.32 -5.12 16.07
CA SER A 142 0.92 -5.24 16.84
C SER A 142 1.10 -6.56 17.59
N ASN A 143 0.00 -7.26 17.92
CA ASN A 143 0.03 -8.45 18.79
C ASN A 143 0.31 -9.77 18.03
N LYS A 144 0.42 -9.73 16.70
CA LYS A 144 0.70 -10.92 15.89
C LYS A 144 2.10 -11.47 16.15
N LEU A 145 2.18 -12.80 16.21
CA LEU A 145 3.40 -13.59 16.32
C LEU A 145 4.29 -13.31 15.10
N SER A 146 5.60 -13.17 15.31
CA SER A 146 6.60 -12.94 14.27
C SER A 146 7.61 -14.09 14.17
N ILE A 147 8.42 -14.10 13.12
CA ILE A 147 9.50 -15.07 12.92
C ILE A 147 10.55 -15.03 14.05
N GLU A 148 10.63 -13.92 14.79
CA GLU A 148 11.49 -13.75 15.97
C GLU A 148 10.92 -14.49 17.21
N ASP A 149 9.62 -14.78 17.23
CA ASP A 149 8.90 -15.38 18.37
C ASP A 149 8.76 -16.92 18.28
N VAL A 150 9.47 -17.59 17.36
CA VAL A 150 9.28 -19.03 17.05
C VAL A 150 10.60 -19.82 16.97
N ASP A 151 10.61 -21.04 17.51
CA ASP A 151 11.77 -21.95 17.41
C ASP A 151 11.81 -22.64 16.04
N LEU A 152 12.70 -22.14 15.18
CA LEU A 152 12.92 -22.66 13.83
C LEU A 152 13.85 -23.88 13.78
N LYS A 153 14.49 -24.25 14.90
CA LYS A 153 15.61 -25.21 14.89
C LYS A 153 15.16 -26.61 14.50
N GLY A 154 15.75 -27.15 13.44
CA GLY A 154 15.40 -28.46 12.89
C GLY A 154 14.00 -28.53 12.26
N LYS A 155 13.33 -27.39 12.01
CA LYS A 155 12.00 -27.32 11.40
C LYS A 155 12.07 -27.12 9.90
N ARG A 156 11.07 -27.62 9.18
CA ARG A 156 10.75 -27.24 7.79
C ARG A 156 9.93 -25.95 7.86
N VAL A 157 10.49 -24.84 7.38
CA VAL A 157 9.86 -23.51 7.50
C VAL A 157 9.19 -23.15 6.18
N LEU A 158 7.85 -23.16 6.15
CA LEU A 158 7.07 -22.82 4.96
C LEU A 158 6.79 -21.32 4.93
N ILE A 159 7.42 -20.59 4.00
CA ILE A 159 7.33 -19.13 3.88
C ILE A 159 6.49 -18.76 2.65
N ARG A 160 5.41 -18.00 2.88
CA ARG A 160 4.64 -17.34 1.82
C ARG A 160 5.25 -15.99 1.50
N VAL A 161 5.95 -15.92 0.37
CA VAL A 161 6.68 -14.73 -0.09
C VAL A 161 5.99 -14.10 -1.31
N ASP A 162 6.19 -12.80 -1.51
CA ASP A 162 5.71 -12.07 -2.69
C ASP A 162 6.85 -11.92 -3.72
N PHE A 163 6.90 -12.82 -4.71
CA PHE A 163 7.82 -12.78 -5.86
C PHE A 163 7.06 -12.45 -7.14
N ASN A 164 6.01 -11.63 -7.06
CA ASN A 164 5.30 -11.12 -8.23
C ASN A 164 6.09 -9.98 -8.89
N VAL A 165 7.27 -10.31 -9.42
CA VAL A 165 8.23 -9.40 -10.07
C VAL A 165 7.93 -9.18 -11.55
N PRO A 166 8.27 -8.00 -12.11
CA PRO A 166 8.28 -7.81 -13.55
C PRO A 166 9.43 -8.60 -14.20
N LEU A 167 9.14 -9.16 -15.37
CA LEU A 167 10.10 -9.88 -16.23
C LEU A 167 10.19 -9.17 -17.59
N ASP A 168 11.36 -9.22 -18.23
CA ASP A 168 11.54 -8.80 -19.63
C ASP A 168 11.08 -9.90 -20.63
N ALA A 169 11.33 -9.70 -21.93
CA ALA A 169 10.95 -10.67 -22.97
C ALA A 169 11.79 -11.96 -22.90
N GLU A 170 13.04 -11.83 -22.45
CA GLU A 170 14.04 -12.86 -22.22
C GLU A 170 13.81 -13.64 -20.91
N LYS A 171 12.87 -13.16 -20.07
CA LYS A 171 12.47 -13.63 -18.74
C LYS A 171 13.43 -13.31 -17.59
N ASN A 172 14.35 -12.36 -17.73
CA ASN A 172 15.13 -11.86 -16.59
C ASN A 172 14.26 -11.00 -15.67
N VAL A 173 14.59 -10.96 -14.38
CA VAL A 173 13.93 -10.09 -13.39
C VAL A 173 14.39 -8.65 -13.58
N THR A 174 13.49 -7.75 -13.98
CA THR A 174 13.84 -6.34 -14.25
C THR A 174 13.80 -5.46 -13.00
N ASN A 175 13.07 -5.86 -11.95
CA ASN A 175 13.14 -5.25 -10.62
C ASN A 175 13.16 -6.35 -9.54
N PRO A 176 14.30 -6.56 -8.84
CA PRO A 176 14.45 -7.59 -7.82
C PRO A 176 13.98 -7.15 -6.41
N GLN A 177 13.48 -5.93 -6.22
CA GLN A 177 13.12 -5.35 -4.91
C GLN A 177 12.22 -6.26 -4.06
N ARG A 178 11.25 -6.95 -4.68
CA ARG A 178 10.36 -7.92 -4.02
C ARG A 178 11.07 -9.19 -3.55
N ILE A 179 12.06 -9.66 -4.31
CA ILE A 179 12.93 -10.79 -3.93
C ILE A 179 13.80 -10.37 -2.74
N VAL A 180 14.48 -9.22 -2.87
CA VAL A 180 15.34 -8.62 -1.83
C VAL A 180 14.56 -8.40 -0.52
N GLY A 181 13.30 -7.98 -0.60
CA GLY A 181 12.44 -7.77 0.58
C GLY A 181 12.20 -9.01 1.44
N ALA A 182 12.21 -10.22 0.84
CA ALA A 182 12.03 -11.48 1.57
C ALA A 182 13.35 -12.09 2.08
N VAL A 183 14.51 -11.67 1.54
CA VAL A 183 15.83 -12.21 1.88
C VAL A 183 16.15 -12.18 3.39
N PRO A 184 15.80 -11.14 4.18
CA PRO A 184 16.00 -11.15 5.62
C PRO A 184 15.29 -12.31 6.32
N THR A 185 14.02 -12.55 5.97
CA THR A 185 13.19 -13.64 6.54
C THR A 185 13.74 -15.02 6.17
N ILE A 186 14.21 -15.17 4.93
CA ILE A 186 14.81 -16.41 4.44
C ILE A 186 16.15 -16.69 5.13
N LYS A 187 17.04 -15.69 5.22
CA LYS A 187 18.35 -15.86 5.89
C LYS A 187 18.19 -16.14 7.38
N TYR A 188 17.34 -15.38 8.09
CA TYR A 188 17.05 -15.63 9.50
C TYR A 188 16.58 -17.07 9.77
N ALA A 189 15.75 -17.65 8.91
CA ALA A 189 15.33 -19.04 9.05
C ALA A 189 16.51 -20.04 8.89
N ILE A 190 17.40 -19.81 7.93
CA ILE A 190 18.62 -20.62 7.73
C ILE A 190 19.57 -20.46 8.93
N ASP A 191 19.82 -19.23 9.36
CA ASP A 191 20.79 -18.87 10.39
C ASP A 191 20.37 -19.34 11.80
N ASN A 192 19.05 -19.42 12.06
CA ASN A 192 18.49 -20.05 13.27
C ASN A 192 18.33 -21.58 13.14
N GLY A 193 18.90 -22.19 12.11
CA GLY A 193 19.05 -23.64 12.01
C GLY A 193 17.79 -24.37 11.57
N ALA A 194 16.96 -23.79 10.71
CA ALA A 194 15.91 -24.52 10.00
C ALA A 194 16.47 -25.74 9.28
N LYS A 195 15.74 -26.87 9.31
CA LYS A 195 16.09 -28.05 8.52
C LYS A 195 16.05 -27.71 7.03
N SER A 196 14.97 -27.08 6.59
CA SER A 196 14.81 -26.58 5.21
C SER A 196 13.87 -25.39 5.19
N VAL A 197 14.00 -24.55 4.16
CA VAL A 197 13.15 -23.38 3.94
C VAL A 197 12.38 -23.58 2.64
N VAL A 198 11.07 -23.68 2.72
CA VAL A 198 10.18 -23.93 1.59
C VAL A 198 9.47 -22.62 1.24
N LEU A 199 9.76 -22.08 0.06
CA LEU A 199 9.23 -20.81 -0.42
C LEU A 199 8.07 -21.09 -1.37
N MET A 200 6.89 -20.52 -1.07
CA MET A 200 5.75 -20.57 -1.98
C MET A 200 5.33 -19.16 -2.41
N SER A 201 5.30 -18.89 -3.71
CA SER A 201 4.93 -17.57 -4.25
C SER A 201 3.87 -17.62 -5.35
N HIS A 202 3.62 -16.50 -6.02
CA HIS A 202 2.84 -16.43 -7.24
C HIS A 202 3.40 -15.34 -8.15
N LEU A 203 3.18 -15.47 -9.45
CA LEU A 203 3.58 -14.48 -10.45
C LEU A 203 2.45 -14.27 -11.47
N GLY A 204 2.13 -13.03 -11.79
CA GLY A 204 1.13 -12.66 -12.78
C GLY A 204 -0.29 -13.18 -12.48
N ARG A 205 -1.04 -13.49 -13.54
CA ARG A 205 -2.43 -13.97 -13.49
C ARG A 205 -2.62 -15.19 -14.43
N PRO A 206 -2.17 -16.39 -14.02
CA PRO A 206 -2.41 -17.64 -14.75
C PRO A 206 -3.84 -18.20 -14.63
N ASN A 207 -4.69 -17.65 -13.76
CA ASN A 207 -6.12 -17.97 -13.64
C ASN A 207 -6.46 -19.46 -13.34
N GLY A 208 -5.60 -20.21 -12.66
CA GLY A 208 -5.83 -21.63 -12.37
C GLY A 208 -5.43 -22.58 -13.50
N GLN A 209 -4.50 -22.17 -14.36
CA GLN A 209 -3.90 -23.00 -15.42
C GLN A 209 -2.37 -22.90 -15.41
N VAL A 210 -1.69 -24.00 -15.73
CA VAL A 210 -0.22 -24.02 -15.92
C VAL A 210 0.15 -23.18 -17.14
N ASN A 211 0.97 -22.15 -16.95
CA ASN A 211 1.37 -21.25 -18.04
C ASN A 211 2.85 -20.83 -17.93
N ALA A 212 3.67 -21.24 -18.89
CA ALA A 212 5.12 -21.00 -18.92
C ALA A 212 5.54 -19.52 -19.03
N LYS A 213 4.60 -18.58 -19.25
CA LYS A 213 4.83 -17.12 -19.09
C LYS A 213 4.90 -16.72 -17.61
N TYR A 214 4.19 -17.43 -16.73
CA TYR A 214 4.01 -17.08 -15.33
C TYR A 214 4.67 -18.08 -14.36
N SER A 215 5.58 -18.93 -14.85
CA SER A 215 6.41 -19.79 -14.01
C SER A 215 7.34 -18.96 -13.10
N LEU A 216 7.56 -19.42 -11.87
CA LEU A 216 8.52 -18.84 -10.93
C LEU A 216 9.97 -19.25 -11.22
N LYS A 217 10.21 -20.17 -12.16
CA LYS A 217 11.57 -20.62 -12.53
C LYS A 217 12.58 -19.49 -12.84
N PRO A 218 12.20 -18.36 -13.49
CA PRO A 218 13.14 -17.26 -13.74
C PRO A 218 13.50 -16.42 -12.49
N VAL A 219 12.80 -16.60 -11.37
CA VAL A 219 13.15 -15.98 -10.07
C VAL A 219 14.37 -16.66 -9.45
N VAL A 220 14.61 -17.94 -9.76
CA VAL A 220 15.67 -18.77 -9.15
C VAL A 220 17.06 -18.13 -9.23
N PRO A 221 17.59 -17.68 -10.39
CA PRO A 221 18.97 -17.20 -10.46
C PRO A 221 19.21 -15.91 -9.68
N GLU A 222 18.21 -15.01 -9.63
CA GLU A 222 18.29 -13.80 -8.83
C GLU A 222 18.19 -14.11 -7.33
N LEU A 223 17.32 -15.04 -6.93
CA LEU A 223 17.23 -15.49 -5.54
C LEU A 223 18.52 -16.19 -5.07
N GLU A 224 19.12 -17.07 -5.88
CA GLU A 224 20.41 -17.71 -5.59
C GLU A 224 21.52 -16.66 -5.41
N LYS A 225 21.57 -15.64 -6.28
CA LYS A 225 22.48 -14.50 -6.19
C LYS A 225 22.30 -13.67 -4.91
N GLN A 226 21.06 -13.42 -4.48
CA GLN A 226 20.79 -12.64 -3.27
C GLN A 226 21.02 -13.43 -1.97
N LEU A 227 20.81 -14.76 -2.00
CA LEU A 227 21.06 -15.65 -0.86
C LEU A 227 22.53 -16.06 -0.72
N GLY A 228 23.27 -16.17 -1.83
CA GLY A 228 24.59 -16.80 -1.85
C GLY A 228 24.54 -18.33 -1.72
N LYS A 229 23.36 -18.94 -1.88
CA LYS A 229 23.09 -20.38 -1.70
C LYS A 229 22.22 -20.88 -2.85
N LYS A 230 22.45 -22.12 -3.28
CA LYS A 230 21.65 -22.81 -4.30
C LYS A 230 20.19 -22.93 -3.86
N VAL A 231 19.26 -22.80 -4.79
CA VAL A 231 17.82 -22.98 -4.60
C VAL A 231 17.33 -24.14 -5.45
N THR A 232 16.69 -25.12 -4.82
CA THR A 232 16.04 -26.23 -5.52
C THR A 232 14.66 -25.80 -6.00
N PHE A 233 14.44 -25.77 -7.31
CA PHE A 233 13.12 -25.49 -7.89
C PHE A 233 12.29 -26.78 -8.00
N ALA A 234 11.13 -26.83 -7.35
CA ALA A 234 10.20 -27.95 -7.45
C ALA A 234 9.37 -27.87 -8.75
N PRO A 235 8.93 -29.01 -9.33
CA PRO A 235 8.16 -29.02 -10.58
C PRO A 235 6.72 -28.52 -10.43
N ASP A 236 6.18 -28.56 -9.20
CA ASP A 236 4.86 -28.07 -8.82
C ASP A 236 4.94 -27.53 -7.37
N CYS A 237 3.81 -27.16 -6.76
CA CYS A 237 3.70 -26.71 -5.38
C CYS A 237 3.02 -27.68 -4.41
N VAL A 238 2.44 -28.79 -4.91
CA VAL A 238 1.82 -29.85 -4.11
C VAL A 238 2.07 -31.21 -4.77
N GLY A 239 1.82 -32.31 -4.05
CA GLY A 239 1.91 -33.67 -4.58
C GLY A 239 3.18 -34.42 -4.17
N PRO A 240 3.27 -35.73 -4.51
CA PRO A 240 4.24 -36.65 -3.91
C PRO A 240 5.70 -36.30 -4.24
N GLU A 241 6.01 -35.85 -5.45
CA GLU A 241 7.37 -35.44 -5.83
C GLU A 241 7.81 -34.18 -5.06
N VAL A 242 6.89 -33.23 -4.82
CA VAL A 242 7.15 -32.03 -4.01
C VAL A 242 7.36 -32.40 -2.54
N GLU A 243 6.52 -33.30 -2.00
CA GLU A 243 6.69 -33.85 -0.65
C GLU A 243 8.05 -34.57 -0.51
N GLU A 244 8.48 -35.34 -1.51
CA GLU A 244 9.78 -36.03 -1.50
C GLU A 244 10.97 -35.05 -1.55
N ILE A 245 10.92 -34.03 -2.41
CA ILE A 245 11.94 -32.97 -2.49
C ILE A 245 12.05 -32.23 -1.14
N VAL A 246 10.93 -31.79 -0.58
CA VAL A 246 10.89 -31.02 0.69
C VAL A 246 11.35 -31.86 1.88
N ASN A 247 11.03 -33.16 1.92
CA ASN A 247 11.44 -34.03 3.02
C ASN A 247 12.92 -34.45 2.92
N LYS A 248 13.50 -34.52 1.72
CA LYS A 248 14.94 -34.72 1.51
C LYS A 248 15.78 -33.49 1.84
N ALA A 249 15.24 -32.29 1.64
CA ALA A 249 15.95 -31.04 1.94
C ALA A 249 16.38 -30.96 3.42
N ASP A 250 17.65 -30.58 3.64
CA ASP A 250 18.29 -30.55 4.95
C ASP A 250 19.34 -29.42 5.06
N ASN A 251 19.90 -29.17 6.25
CA ASN A 251 20.96 -28.17 6.49
C ASN A 251 20.60 -26.76 5.95
N GLY A 252 19.35 -26.35 6.17
CA GLY A 252 18.79 -25.09 5.73
C GLY A 252 18.70 -24.94 4.21
N GLU A 253 18.62 -26.04 3.46
CA GLU A 253 18.40 -25.98 2.01
C GLU A 253 17.10 -25.24 1.65
N VAL A 254 17.14 -24.48 0.56
CA VAL A 254 16.04 -23.63 0.12
C VAL A 254 15.35 -24.28 -1.07
N VAL A 255 14.05 -24.51 -0.94
CA VAL A 255 13.20 -25.06 -2.00
C VAL A 255 12.24 -23.96 -2.45
N LEU A 256 12.22 -23.61 -3.74
CA LEU A 256 11.21 -22.73 -4.32
C LEU A 256 10.16 -23.59 -5.05
N LEU A 257 8.91 -23.47 -4.62
CA LEU A 257 7.76 -24.10 -5.28
C LEU A 257 7.35 -23.31 -6.53
N GLU A 258 6.72 -24.00 -7.48
CA GLU A 258 6.10 -23.36 -8.65
C GLU A 258 4.88 -22.50 -8.24
N ASN A 259 4.42 -21.65 -9.15
CA ASN A 259 3.37 -20.65 -8.95
C ASN A 259 2.04 -21.26 -8.48
N LEU A 260 1.64 -20.98 -7.24
CA LEU A 260 0.41 -21.53 -6.65
C LEU A 260 -0.86 -21.25 -7.48
N ARG A 261 -0.89 -20.15 -8.25
CA ARG A 261 -2.05 -19.79 -9.08
C ARG A 261 -2.18 -20.62 -10.36
N PHE A 262 -1.27 -21.57 -10.61
CA PHE A 262 -1.50 -22.65 -11.59
C PHE A 262 -2.61 -23.60 -11.12
N HIS A 263 -2.90 -23.67 -9.82
CA HIS A 263 -4.04 -24.38 -9.24
C HIS A 263 -5.20 -23.41 -9.01
N VAL A 264 -6.41 -23.78 -9.43
CA VAL A 264 -7.62 -22.95 -9.26
C VAL A 264 -8.03 -22.85 -7.77
N GLU A 265 -7.56 -23.79 -6.97
CA GLU A 265 -7.73 -23.94 -5.53
C GLU A 265 -7.02 -22.85 -4.70
N GLU A 266 -6.03 -22.13 -5.24
CA GLU A 266 -5.37 -21.00 -4.56
C GLU A 266 -6.28 -19.78 -4.47
N GLU A 267 -6.85 -19.33 -5.59
CA GLU A 267 -7.77 -18.17 -5.62
C GLU A 267 -9.25 -18.57 -5.41
N GLY A 268 -9.54 -19.89 -5.39
CA GLY A 268 -10.89 -20.47 -5.31
C GLY A 268 -11.73 -20.30 -6.58
N LYS A 269 -11.18 -19.69 -7.62
CA LYS A 269 -11.81 -19.33 -8.90
C LYS A 269 -10.75 -19.14 -9.97
N GLY A 270 -11.12 -19.36 -11.22
CA GLY A 270 -10.21 -19.32 -12.35
C GLY A 270 -10.95 -19.18 -13.68
N VAL A 271 -10.26 -19.57 -14.74
CA VAL A 271 -10.78 -19.61 -16.11
C VAL A 271 -10.40 -20.96 -16.73
N ASP A 272 -11.27 -21.57 -17.54
CA ASP A 272 -10.95 -22.78 -18.32
C ASP A 272 -10.20 -22.43 -19.64
N ALA A 273 -9.90 -23.43 -20.47
CA ALA A 273 -9.18 -23.19 -21.73
C ALA A 273 -10.03 -22.43 -22.75
N GLU A 274 -11.36 -22.52 -22.60
CA GLU A 274 -12.40 -21.93 -23.45
C GLU A 274 -12.75 -20.49 -23.07
N GLY A 275 -12.34 -20.02 -21.89
CA GLY A 275 -12.53 -18.64 -21.40
C GLY A 275 -13.66 -18.45 -20.38
N ASN A 276 -14.33 -19.51 -19.94
CA ASN A 276 -15.42 -19.44 -18.97
C ASN A 276 -14.89 -19.35 -17.53
N LYS A 277 -15.69 -18.75 -16.63
CA LYS A 277 -15.33 -18.59 -15.21
C LYS A 277 -15.53 -19.89 -14.45
N VAL A 278 -14.44 -20.52 -14.03
CA VAL A 278 -14.43 -21.72 -13.17
C VAL A 278 -14.43 -21.31 -11.70
N LYS A 279 -15.08 -22.11 -10.85
CA LYS A 279 -14.98 -22.02 -9.38
C LYS A 279 -14.45 -23.35 -8.85
N ALA A 280 -13.48 -23.31 -7.94
CA ALA A 280 -12.93 -24.51 -7.34
C ALA A 280 -13.96 -25.21 -6.43
N ASP A 281 -13.91 -26.54 -6.38
CA ASP A 281 -14.68 -27.31 -5.40
C ASP A 281 -14.10 -27.07 -4.00
N LYS A 282 -14.96 -26.97 -2.98
CA LYS A 282 -14.53 -26.88 -1.58
C LYS A 282 -13.66 -28.06 -1.17
N ALA A 283 -13.98 -29.28 -1.64
CA ALA A 283 -13.22 -30.48 -1.31
C ALA A 283 -11.79 -30.41 -1.88
N LYS A 284 -11.64 -29.95 -3.14
CA LYS A 284 -10.32 -29.74 -3.75
C LYS A 284 -9.53 -28.61 -3.10
N VAL A 285 -10.20 -27.51 -2.73
CA VAL A 285 -9.59 -26.43 -1.95
C VAL A 285 -9.05 -26.94 -0.62
N GLU A 286 -9.77 -27.84 0.06
CA GLU A 286 -9.32 -28.46 1.31
C GLU A 286 -8.16 -29.45 1.08
N GLU A 287 -8.19 -30.24 0.01
CA GLU A 287 -7.11 -31.14 -0.39
C GLU A 287 -5.81 -30.38 -0.72
N PHE A 288 -5.89 -29.31 -1.52
CA PHE A 288 -4.78 -28.43 -1.86
C PHE A 288 -4.17 -27.78 -0.60
N ARG A 289 -5.02 -27.31 0.32
CA ARG A 289 -4.60 -26.77 1.63
C ARG A 289 -3.87 -27.79 2.50
N LYS A 290 -4.38 -29.02 2.56
CA LYS A 290 -3.70 -30.15 3.22
C LYS A 290 -2.35 -30.44 2.55
N GLY A 291 -2.29 -30.42 1.22
CA GLY A 291 -1.05 -30.53 0.44
C GLY A 291 0.00 -29.50 0.85
N LEU A 292 -0.34 -28.21 0.85
CA LEU A 292 0.57 -27.15 1.32
C LEU A 292 0.96 -27.31 2.79
N THR A 293 0.00 -27.66 3.66
CA THR A 293 0.23 -27.81 5.12
C THR A 293 1.28 -28.88 5.43
N LYS A 294 1.32 -29.99 4.68
CA LYS A 294 2.35 -31.03 4.84
C LYS A 294 3.79 -30.54 4.64
N LEU A 295 4.01 -29.48 3.88
CA LEU A 295 5.36 -29.04 3.44
C LEU A 295 6.13 -28.24 4.50
N GLY A 296 5.49 -27.90 5.63
CA GLY A 296 6.14 -27.21 6.74
C GLY A 296 5.77 -27.79 8.09
N ASP A 297 6.53 -27.38 9.11
CA ASP A 297 6.22 -27.59 10.53
C ASP A 297 5.83 -26.24 11.19
N ILE A 298 6.32 -25.13 10.62
CA ILE A 298 5.98 -23.74 10.97
C ILE A 298 5.62 -22.98 9.69
N TYR A 299 4.59 -22.13 9.76
CA TYR A 299 4.19 -21.23 8.67
C TYR A 299 4.63 -19.79 8.94
N ILE A 300 5.28 -19.16 7.96
CA ILE A 300 5.62 -17.73 7.96
C ILE A 300 4.91 -17.04 6.80
N ASN A 301 4.10 -16.02 7.07
CA ASN A 301 3.55 -15.14 6.04
C ASN A 301 4.40 -13.88 5.92
N ASP A 302 5.00 -13.66 4.75
CA ASP A 302 5.80 -12.48 4.44
C ASP A 302 5.28 -11.74 3.17
N ALA A 303 4.06 -12.07 2.73
CA ALA A 303 3.43 -11.55 1.52
C ALA A 303 2.27 -10.60 1.85
N PHE A 304 2.55 -9.49 2.54
CA PHE A 304 1.53 -8.51 2.98
C PHE A 304 0.63 -8.04 1.83
N GLY A 305 1.16 -7.83 0.62
CA GLY A 305 0.38 -7.46 -0.56
C GLY A 305 -0.66 -8.48 -1.06
N THR A 306 -0.70 -9.69 -0.48
CA THR A 306 -1.75 -10.70 -0.72
C THR A 306 -2.70 -10.84 0.48
N ALA A 307 -2.41 -10.22 1.63
CA ALA A 307 -3.07 -10.49 2.90
C ALA A 307 -4.56 -10.06 2.96
N HIS A 308 -5.02 -9.17 2.07
CA HIS A 308 -6.44 -8.87 1.87
C HIS A 308 -7.26 -10.04 1.31
N ARG A 309 -6.62 -11.13 0.89
CA ARG A 309 -7.28 -12.22 0.16
C ARG A 309 -7.37 -13.48 1.01
N ALA A 310 -8.57 -14.07 1.07
CA ALA A 310 -8.83 -15.37 1.68
C ALA A 310 -8.34 -16.56 0.82
N HIS A 311 -7.21 -16.40 0.14
CA HIS A 311 -6.57 -17.43 -0.69
C HIS A 311 -6.08 -18.60 0.17
N SER A 312 -5.94 -19.78 -0.45
CA SER A 312 -5.53 -21.00 0.27
C SER A 312 -4.16 -20.89 0.93
N SER A 313 -3.21 -20.22 0.29
CA SER A 313 -1.91 -19.90 0.89
C SER A 313 -1.93 -18.84 2.00
N MET A 314 -2.99 -18.03 2.10
CA MET A 314 -3.12 -16.97 3.12
C MET A 314 -3.81 -17.46 4.40
N VAL A 315 -4.84 -18.31 4.24
CA VAL A 315 -5.73 -18.70 5.36
C VAL A 315 -5.91 -20.21 5.53
N GLY A 316 -5.26 -21.02 4.68
CA GLY A 316 -5.50 -22.47 4.59
C GLY A 316 -4.33 -23.36 4.99
N VAL A 317 -3.19 -22.80 5.40
CA VAL A 317 -2.09 -23.57 6.00
C VAL A 317 -2.41 -23.79 7.47
N ASP A 318 -2.69 -25.05 7.85
CA ASP A 318 -3.13 -25.41 9.21
C ASP A 318 -1.96 -25.94 10.06
N LEU A 319 -1.04 -25.04 10.40
CA LEU A 319 0.09 -25.31 11.28
C LEU A 319 -0.08 -24.61 12.64
N PRO A 320 0.47 -25.15 13.76
CA PRO A 320 0.25 -24.59 15.10
C PRO A 320 0.85 -23.20 15.31
N GLN A 321 1.94 -22.90 14.60
CA GLN A 321 2.64 -21.61 14.63
C GLN A 321 2.55 -20.97 13.24
N LYS A 322 1.86 -19.83 13.17
CA LYS A 322 1.63 -19.04 11.97
C LYS A 322 2.05 -17.60 12.26
N ALA A 323 3.21 -17.21 11.77
CA ALA A 323 3.87 -15.96 12.16
C ALA A 323 4.12 -15.02 10.98
N ALA A 324 4.32 -13.74 11.26
CA ALA A 324 4.76 -12.73 10.30
C ALA A 324 6.27 -12.83 10.02
N GLY A 325 6.66 -12.82 8.75
CA GLY A 325 8.06 -12.53 8.37
C GLY A 325 8.40 -11.06 8.58
N PHE A 326 9.64 -10.64 8.30
CA PHE A 326 10.09 -9.26 8.60
C PHE A 326 9.39 -8.18 7.76
N LEU A 327 9.03 -8.46 6.51
CA LEU A 327 8.29 -7.52 5.66
C LEU A 327 6.86 -7.38 6.20
N MET A 328 6.17 -8.50 6.45
CA MET A 328 4.84 -8.50 7.07
C MET A 328 4.85 -7.80 8.43
N LYS A 329 5.83 -8.11 9.29
CA LYS A 329 5.99 -7.49 10.61
C LYS A 329 6.20 -5.99 10.50
N LYS A 330 7.05 -5.52 9.57
CA LYS A 330 7.29 -4.07 9.35
C LYS A 330 6.00 -3.36 8.94
N GLU A 331 5.25 -3.92 7.99
CA GLU A 331 3.96 -3.35 7.55
C GLU A 331 2.98 -3.25 8.74
N LEU A 332 2.81 -4.32 9.52
CA LEU A 332 1.95 -4.35 10.71
C LEU A 332 2.42 -3.36 11.80
N ASP A 333 3.72 -3.33 12.13
CA ASP A 333 4.31 -2.44 13.14
C ASP A 333 4.13 -0.96 12.78
N TYR A 334 4.11 -0.59 11.49
CA TYR A 334 3.86 0.78 11.05
C TYR A 334 2.37 1.13 10.93
N PHE A 335 1.52 0.24 10.43
CA PHE A 335 0.07 0.50 10.41
C PHE A 335 -0.56 0.48 11.81
N ALA A 336 -0.05 -0.32 12.76
CA ALA A 336 -0.42 -0.25 14.17
C ALA A 336 -0.15 1.16 14.74
N LYS A 337 1.07 1.69 14.52
CA LYS A 337 1.45 3.05 14.94
C LYS A 337 0.52 4.12 14.35
N ALA A 338 0.09 3.98 13.09
CA ALA A 338 -0.81 4.96 12.47
C ALA A 338 -2.29 4.83 12.88
N LEU A 339 -2.79 3.60 13.06
CA LEU A 339 -4.24 3.31 13.17
C LEU A 339 -4.72 3.00 14.60
N GLU A 340 -3.84 2.54 15.48
CA GLU A 340 -4.16 2.17 16.87
C GLU A 340 -3.73 3.25 17.87
N SER A 341 -2.55 3.86 17.70
CA SER A 341 -2.03 4.90 18.61
C SER A 341 -1.04 5.88 17.94
N PRO A 342 -1.50 6.72 16.99
CA PRO A 342 -0.64 7.69 16.32
C PRO A 342 -0.15 8.80 17.24
N LYS A 343 1.12 9.21 17.06
CA LYS A 343 1.63 10.48 17.61
C LYS A 343 0.87 11.62 16.93
N ARG A 344 0.27 12.52 17.70
CA ARG A 344 -0.54 13.62 17.18
C ARG A 344 0.25 14.94 17.13
N PRO A 345 -0.01 15.85 16.17
CA PRO A 345 -1.05 15.77 15.13
C PRO A 345 -0.82 14.65 14.10
N PHE A 346 -1.90 13.96 13.73
CA PHE A 346 -1.88 12.94 12.67
C PHE A 346 -2.43 13.55 11.37
N LEU A 347 -1.61 13.59 10.33
CA LEU A 347 -1.97 14.03 8.98
C LEU A 347 -2.23 12.82 8.07
N ALA A 348 -3.32 12.87 7.30
CA ALA A 348 -3.44 12.09 6.06
C ALA A 348 -3.33 13.00 4.84
N ILE A 349 -2.65 12.52 3.79
CA ILE A 349 -2.52 13.15 2.48
C ILE A 349 -3.12 12.21 1.47
N LEU A 350 -4.24 12.59 0.84
CA LEU A 350 -4.97 11.76 -0.12
C LEU A 350 -5.04 12.44 -1.48
N GLY A 351 -4.46 11.80 -2.50
CA GLY A 351 -4.43 12.31 -3.87
C GLY A 351 -4.89 11.31 -4.92
N GLY A 352 -4.65 11.59 -6.20
CA GLY A 352 -5.07 10.75 -7.33
C GLY A 352 -6.39 11.20 -7.99
N ALA A 353 -6.97 10.34 -8.83
CA ALA A 353 -7.91 10.75 -9.88
C ALA A 353 -9.39 10.89 -9.46
N LYS A 354 -9.88 10.13 -8.48
CA LYS A 354 -11.31 9.97 -8.17
C LYS A 354 -11.59 10.01 -6.67
N VAL A 355 -12.81 10.43 -6.33
CA VAL A 355 -13.31 10.46 -4.93
C VAL A 355 -13.98 9.13 -4.58
N SER A 356 -14.79 8.59 -5.50
CA SER A 356 -15.54 7.34 -5.36
C SER A 356 -14.68 6.16 -4.91
N ASP A 357 -13.52 5.97 -5.55
CA ASP A 357 -12.51 4.94 -5.22
C ASP A 357 -11.88 5.12 -3.81
N LYS A 358 -12.15 6.23 -3.10
CA LYS A 358 -11.57 6.58 -1.79
C LYS A 358 -12.58 6.98 -0.72
N ILE A 359 -13.90 6.86 -0.95
CA ILE A 359 -14.92 7.24 0.06
C ILE A 359 -14.71 6.49 1.38
N GLN A 360 -14.51 5.16 1.34
CA GLN A 360 -14.30 4.33 2.53
C GLN A 360 -12.99 4.69 3.26
N LEU A 361 -11.95 5.04 2.50
CA LEU A 361 -10.65 5.47 3.04
C LEU A 361 -10.77 6.80 3.78
N ILE A 362 -11.43 7.80 3.17
CA ILE A 362 -11.65 9.10 3.80
C ILE A 362 -12.52 8.92 5.05
N ASP A 363 -13.65 8.21 4.94
CA ASP A 363 -14.60 8.05 6.05
C ASP A 363 -13.96 7.41 7.30
N ASN A 364 -13.15 6.36 7.13
CA ASN A 364 -12.43 5.69 8.22
C ASN A 364 -11.24 6.52 8.76
N LEU A 365 -10.61 7.36 7.93
CA LEU A 365 -9.53 8.25 8.37
C LEU A 365 -10.05 9.50 9.11
N LEU A 366 -11.23 10.02 8.76
CA LEU A 366 -11.84 11.19 9.42
C LEU A 366 -12.16 10.96 10.91
N GLU A 367 -12.17 9.70 11.39
CA GLU A 367 -12.30 9.37 12.82
C GLU A 367 -10.94 9.29 13.55
N LYS A 368 -9.83 9.41 12.81
CA LYS A 368 -8.47 9.12 13.30
C LYS A 368 -7.53 10.31 13.15
N VAL A 369 -7.57 11.04 12.04
CA VAL A 369 -6.65 12.15 11.74
C VAL A 369 -7.00 13.43 12.50
N ASN A 370 -6.03 14.34 12.60
CA ASN A 370 -6.24 15.75 12.96
C ASN A 370 -6.33 16.65 11.73
N THR A 371 -5.66 16.26 10.64
CA THR A 371 -5.58 17.04 9.40
C THR A 371 -5.70 16.11 8.20
N LEU A 372 -6.39 16.56 7.16
CA LEU A 372 -6.57 15.84 5.91
C LEU A 372 -6.27 16.77 4.73
N ILE A 373 -5.18 16.52 4.02
CA ILE A 373 -4.98 17.10 2.68
C ILE A 373 -5.74 16.24 1.66
N VAL A 374 -6.54 16.87 0.80
CA VAL A 374 -7.05 16.27 -0.43
C VAL A 374 -6.47 17.02 -1.64
N CYS A 375 -5.73 16.30 -2.47
CA CYS A 375 -4.97 16.84 -3.61
C CYS A 375 -5.21 16.01 -4.90
N GLY A 376 -4.52 16.31 -6.00
CA GLY A 376 -4.70 15.62 -7.28
C GLY A 376 -6.09 15.85 -7.91
N GLY A 377 -6.41 15.04 -8.94
CA GLY A 377 -7.65 15.14 -9.70
C GLY A 377 -8.94 15.06 -8.85
N MET A 378 -8.91 14.30 -7.76
CA MET A 378 -10.05 14.19 -6.85
C MET A 378 -10.41 15.51 -6.14
N ALA A 379 -9.45 16.43 -5.98
CA ALA A 379 -9.70 17.74 -5.37
C ALA A 379 -10.64 18.64 -6.21
N PHE A 380 -10.64 18.53 -7.54
CA PHE A 380 -11.57 19.29 -8.40
C PHE A 380 -13.04 18.93 -8.15
N THR A 381 -13.31 17.69 -7.74
CA THR A 381 -14.66 17.27 -7.34
C THR A 381 -15.08 17.95 -6.04
N PHE A 382 -14.20 18.01 -5.03
CA PHE A 382 -14.45 18.78 -3.81
C PHE A 382 -14.66 20.27 -4.12
N LYS A 383 -13.84 20.86 -4.99
CA LYS A 383 -13.87 22.28 -5.34
C LYS A 383 -15.17 22.69 -6.05
N LYS A 384 -15.56 21.93 -7.07
CA LYS A 384 -16.81 22.18 -7.82
C LYS A 384 -18.04 21.98 -6.93
N THR A 385 -18.05 20.97 -6.06
CA THR A 385 -19.22 20.67 -5.22
C THR A 385 -19.37 21.61 -4.01
N LEU A 386 -18.28 22.03 -3.37
CA LEU A 386 -18.36 22.85 -2.14
C LEU A 386 -18.41 24.36 -2.41
N TYR A 387 -17.79 24.81 -3.50
CA TYR A 387 -17.57 26.24 -3.77
C TYR A 387 -18.04 26.68 -5.17
N ASN A 388 -18.59 25.77 -5.98
CA ASN A 388 -19.01 26.03 -7.37
C ASN A 388 -17.90 26.63 -8.27
N ILE A 389 -16.64 26.30 -7.99
CA ILE A 389 -15.48 26.79 -8.73
C ILE A 389 -15.48 26.21 -10.16
N PRO A 390 -15.26 27.01 -11.22
CA PRO A 390 -15.03 26.51 -12.57
C PRO A 390 -13.77 25.63 -12.64
N ILE A 391 -13.89 24.44 -13.23
CA ILE A 391 -12.79 23.47 -13.35
C ILE A 391 -12.41 23.15 -14.80
N GLY A 392 -12.97 23.87 -15.78
CA GLY A 392 -12.81 23.56 -17.20
C GLY A 392 -13.12 22.09 -17.52
N THR A 393 -12.16 21.41 -18.16
CA THR A 393 -12.20 19.99 -18.53
C THR A 393 -11.52 19.06 -17.51
N SER A 394 -11.21 19.54 -16.30
CA SER A 394 -10.61 18.74 -15.23
C SER A 394 -11.51 17.58 -14.75
N LEU A 395 -10.91 16.55 -14.15
CA LEU A 395 -11.61 15.37 -13.68
C LEU A 395 -12.72 15.71 -12.67
N PHE A 396 -13.95 15.28 -12.96
CA PHE A 396 -15.10 15.39 -12.07
C PHE A 396 -15.75 14.03 -11.85
N ASP A 397 -15.86 13.64 -10.58
CA ASP A 397 -16.44 12.37 -10.16
C ASP A 397 -17.88 12.59 -9.69
N GLU A 398 -18.85 12.41 -10.60
CA GLU A 398 -20.28 12.60 -10.31
C GLU A 398 -20.88 11.54 -9.36
N ALA A 399 -20.18 10.44 -9.11
CA ALA A 399 -20.55 9.48 -8.07
C ALA A 399 -20.02 9.96 -6.70
N GLY A 400 -18.76 10.37 -6.65
CA GLY A 400 -18.11 10.88 -5.45
C GLY A 400 -18.65 12.21 -4.95
N SER A 401 -19.02 13.13 -5.85
CA SER A 401 -19.57 14.46 -5.53
C SER A 401 -20.78 14.40 -4.60
N LYS A 402 -21.60 13.35 -4.72
CA LYS A 402 -22.79 13.11 -3.90
C LYS A 402 -22.49 12.84 -2.42
N THR A 403 -21.25 12.50 -2.07
CA THR A 403 -20.79 12.24 -0.69
C THR A 403 -19.87 13.33 -0.12
N VAL A 404 -19.46 14.31 -0.93
CA VAL A 404 -18.54 15.38 -0.50
C VAL A 404 -19.12 16.21 0.64
N GLY A 405 -20.44 16.45 0.66
CA GLY A 405 -21.13 17.13 1.76
C GLY A 405 -20.96 16.37 3.08
N ASP A 406 -21.44 15.12 3.12
CA ASP A 406 -21.38 14.22 4.27
C ASP A 406 -19.96 14.07 4.84
N LEU A 407 -18.96 13.93 3.96
CA LEU A 407 -17.55 13.83 4.35
C LEU A 407 -17.06 15.13 5.01
N MET A 408 -17.45 16.31 4.51
CA MET A 408 -17.11 17.58 5.14
C MET A 408 -17.86 17.83 6.45
N GLU A 409 -19.08 17.32 6.60
CA GLU A 409 -19.80 17.34 7.88
C GLU A 409 -19.16 16.41 8.91
N LYS A 410 -18.77 15.19 8.51
CA LYS A 410 -18.02 14.26 9.38
C LYS A 410 -16.67 14.85 9.78
N ALA A 411 -15.96 15.51 8.87
CA ALA A 411 -14.71 16.21 9.16
C ALA A 411 -14.89 17.33 10.20
N LYS A 412 -15.91 18.19 10.04
CA LYS A 412 -16.27 19.23 11.04
C LYS A 412 -16.60 18.62 12.40
N LYS A 413 -17.47 17.60 12.42
CA LYS A 413 -17.90 16.88 13.63
C LYS A 413 -16.73 16.28 14.42
N ASN A 414 -15.71 15.80 13.72
CA ASN A 414 -14.51 15.20 14.31
C ASN A 414 -13.35 16.20 14.50
N ASN A 415 -13.56 17.50 14.22
CA ASN A 415 -12.58 18.59 14.33
C ASN A 415 -11.32 18.39 13.45
N VAL A 416 -11.51 17.91 12.21
CA VAL A 416 -10.42 17.70 11.24
C VAL A 416 -10.16 18.96 10.42
N LYS A 417 -8.92 19.46 10.42
CA LYS A 417 -8.42 20.51 9.49
C LYS A 417 -8.36 19.93 8.08
N VAL A 418 -9.36 20.20 7.23
CA VAL A 418 -9.33 19.79 5.82
C VAL A 418 -8.62 20.85 4.99
N VAL A 419 -7.59 20.43 4.26
CA VAL A 419 -6.76 21.28 3.39
C VAL A 419 -6.97 20.84 1.95
N LEU A 420 -7.26 21.81 1.07
CA LEU A 420 -7.44 21.63 -0.36
C LEU A 420 -6.40 22.50 -1.09
N PRO A 421 -6.04 22.21 -2.36
CA PRO A 421 -5.32 23.18 -3.18
C PRO A 421 -6.11 24.50 -3.28
N VAL A 422 -5.44 25.60 -3.58
CA VAL A 422 -6.05 26.94 -3.83
C VAL A 422 -5.62 27.53 -5.18
N ASP A 423 -4.61 26.92 -5.79
CA ASP A 423 -4.03 27.26 -7.09
C ASP A 423 -3.57 25.99 -7.82
N TYR A 424 -3.48 26.08 -9.14
CA TYR A 424 -3.39 24.92 -10.04
C TYR A 424 -2.42 25.20 -11.19
N ILE A 425 -1.64 24.18 -11.57
CA ILE A 425 -0.97 24.15 -12.87
C ILE A 425 -1.93 23.53 -13.88
N THR A 426 -2.23 24.27 -14.95
CA THR A 426 -3.23 23.89 -15.95
C THR A 426 -2.60 23.52 -17.28
N ALA A 427 -3.33 22.77 -18.10
CA ALA A 427 -2.93 22.31 -19.43
C ALA A 427 -4.08 22.43 -20.43
N ASP A 428 -3.75 22.63 -21.72
CA ASP A 428 -4.72 22.66 -22.83
C ASP A 428 -5.15 21.27 -23.32
N LYS A 429 -4.41 20.22 -22.93
CA LYS A 429 -4.71 18.80 -23.18
C LYS A 429 -4.03 17.90 -22.14
N PHE A 430 -4.50 16.67 -22.00
CA PHE A 430 -3.85 15.64 -21.17
C PHE A 430 -2.63 15.06 -21.91
N ASP A 431 -1.50 15.75 -21.87
CA ASP A 431 -0.28 15.39 -22.60
C ASP A 431 0.96 15.99 -21.90
N LYS A 432 2.07 15.24 -21.84
CA LYS A 432 3.37 15.76 -21.40
C LYS A 432 3.82 16.99 -22.20
N ASP A 433 3.43 17.06 -23.48
CA ASP A 433 3.82 18.09 -24.43
C ASP A 433 2.77 19.22 -24.55
N ALA A 434 1.77 19.25 -23.65
CA ALA A 434 0.75 20.31 -23.57
C ALA A 434 1.32 21.72 -23.33
N ASN A 435 0.56 22.74 -23.73
CA ASN A 435 0.79 24.11 -23.29
C ASN A 435 0.35 24.25 -21.83
N THR A 436 1.13 24.96 -21.01
CA THR A 436 0.90 25.08 -19.57
C THR A 436 0.43 26.46 -19.16
N GLY A 437 -0.44 26.51 -18.17
CA GLY A 437 -0.94 27.74 -17.55
C GLY A 437 -0.98 27.63 -16.02
N LYS A 438 -1.55 28.67 -15.40
CA LYS A 438 -1.89 28.70 -13.97
C LYS A 438 -3.33 29.18 -13.81
N ALA A 439 -3.96 28.79 -12.71
CA ALA A 439 -5.27 29.28 -12.29
C ALA A 439 -5.40 29.24 -10.77
N THR A 440 -6.21 30.13 -10.19
CA THR A 440 -6.58 30.11 -8.76
C THR A 440 -8.04 29.73 -8.55
N ASP A 441 -8.43 29.41 -7.31
CA ASP A 441 -9.84 29.24 -6.90
C ASP A 441 -10.74 30.43 -7.29
N ALA A 442 -10.20 31.66 -7.28
CA ALA A 442 -10.96 32.89 -7.53
C ALA A 442 -11.18 33.16 -9.03
N GLU A 443 -10.25 32.73 -9.88
CA GLU A 443 -10.36 32.82 -11.34
C GLU A 443 -11.14 31.64 -11.92
N GLY A 444 -10.98 30.45 -11.31
CA GLY A 444 -11.39 29.18 -11.90
C GLY A 444 -10.46 28.73 -13.04
N ILE A 445 -10.60 27.47 -13.44
CA ILE A 445 -9.90 26.92 -14.62
C ILE A 445 -10.74 27.23 -15.86
N PRO A 446 -10.16 27.86 -16.91
CA PRO A 446 -10.88 28.21 -18.14
C PRO A 446 -11.46 27.00 -18.88
N ASP A 447 -12.50 27.24 -19.69
CA ASP A 447 -13.04 26.21 -20.58
C ASP A 447 -11.98 25.69 -21.56
N GLY A 448 -12.04 24.39 -21.85
CA GLY A 448 -11.02 23.67 -22.62
C GLY A 448 -9.80 23.25 -21.79
N TRP A 449 -9.40 24.02 -20.77
CA TRP A 449 -8.24 23.73 -19.92
C TRP A 449 -8.56 22.78 -18.77
N MET A 450 -7.54 22.05 -18.30
CA MET A 450 -7.64 21.12 -17.16
C MET A 450 -6.49 21.33 -16.17
N GLY A 451 -6.74 21.20 -14.87
CA GLY A 451 -5.71 21.22 -13.83
C GLY A 451 -5.05 19.85 -13.67
N LEU A 452 -3.72 19.79 -13.71
CA LEU A 452 -2.94 18.54 -13.68
C LEU A 452 -1.92 18.44 -12.53
N ASP A 453 -1.60 19.55 -11.85
CA ASP A 453 -0.78 19.57 -10.63
C ASP A 453 -1.22 20.74 -9.73
N CYS A 454 -0.87 20.71 -8.44
CA CYS A 454 -1.15 21.82 -7.54
C CYS A 454 -0.13 22.97 -7.72
N GLY A 455 -0.58 24.20 -7.47
CA GLY A 455 0.26 25.39 -7.59
C GLY A 455 1.15 25.66 -6.37
N GLU A 456 1.82 26.80 -6.39
CA GLU A 456 2.86 27.16 -5.42
C GLU A 456 2.27 27.54 -4.06
N GLU A 457 1.08 28.14 -4.00
CA GLU A 457 0.42 28.45 -2.73
C GLU A 457 -0.15 27.18 -2.09
N SER A 458 -0.70 26.27 -2.90
CA SER A 458 -1.14 24.94 -2.46
C SER A 458 0.00 24.13 -1.85
N VAL A 459 1.19 24.16 -2.48
CA VAL A 459 2.40 23.52 -1.94
C VAL A 459 2.79 24.11 -0.57
N LYS A 460 2.67 25.43 -0.36
CA LYS A 460 2.93 26.03 0.97
C LYS A 460 1.94 25.52 2.03
N LEU A 461 0.65 25.46 1.72
CA LEU A 461 -0.38 24.91 2.62
C LEU A 461 -0.13 23.43 2.94
N TYR A 462 0.37 22.65 1.99
CA TYR A 462 0.72 21.24 2.23
C TYR A 462 1.96 21.12 3.13
N LYS A 463 2.96 21.99 2.93
CA LYS A 463 4.15 22.05 3.79
C LYS A 463 3.81 22.43 5.23
N GLU A 464 3.01 23.47 5.45
CA GLU A 464 2.52 23.86 6.78
C GLU A 464 1.89 22.67 7.54
N ALA A 465 0.97 21.94 6.89
CA ALA A 465 0.31 20.78 7.50
C ALA A 465 1.27 19.60 7.76
N ILE A 466 2.28 19.40 6.91
CA ILE A 466 3.37 18.42 7.11
C ILE A 466 4.28 18.84 8.28
N ASP A 467 4.50 20.15 8.44
CA ASP A 467 5.33 20.73 9.49
C ASP A 467 4.64 20.66 10.88
N GLU A 468 3.32 20.86 10.94
CA GLU A 468 2.49 20.61 12.13
C GLU A 468 2.47 19.13 12.57
N ALA A 469 2.58 18.19 11.63
CA ALA A 469 2.33 16.77 11.88
C ALA A 469 3.44 16.05 12.67
N GLN A 470 3.06 14.99 13.40
CA GLN A 470 3.95 14.04 14.09
C GLN A 470 3.84 12.62 13.53
N THR A 471 2.67 12.27 12.97
CA THR A 471 2.46 11.10 12.12
C THR A 471 1.88 11.57 10.78
N ILE A 472 2.38 11.05 9.67
CA ILE A 472 1.95 11.37 8.30
C ILE A 472 1.68 10.07 7.56
N LEU A 473 0.50 9.97 6.95
CA LEU A 473 0.11 8.90 6.04
C LEU A 473 -0.18 9.49 4.65
N TRP A 474 0.55 9.07 3.62
CA TRP A 474 0.35 9.57 2.25
C TRP A 474 -0.08 8.46 1.28
N ASN A 475 -1.23 8.63 0.64
CA ASN A 475 -1.78 7.73 -0.38
C ASN A 475 -2.38 8.54 -1.56
N GLY A 476 -1.61 8.68 -2.64
CA GLY A 476 -2.00 9.34 -3.89
C GLY A 476 -1.18 10.60 -4.19
N PRO A 477 -0.55 10.72 -5.38
CA PRO A 477 0.16 11.93 -5.83
C PRO A 477 -0.71 13.19 -5.85
N ALA A 478 -0.06 14.37 -5.76
CA ALA A 478 -0.72 15.68 -5.79
C ALA A 478 -1.03 16.17 -7.22
N GLY A 479 -0.43 15.54 -8.23
CA GLY A 479 -0.55 15.85 -9.65
C GLY A 479 -0.07 14.68 -10.53
N VAL A 480 -0.07 14.87 -11.86
CA VAL A 480 0.33 13.88 -12.88
C VAL A 480 1.86 13.78 -12.95
N PHE A 481 2.45 13.19 -11.91
CA PHE A 481 3.90 13.12 -11.68
C PHE A 481 4.69 12.31 -12.75
N GLU A 482 3.97 11.56 -13.58
CA GLU A 482 4.46 10.85 -14.76
C GLU A 482 4.94 11.83 -15.84
N PHE A 483 4.38 13.04 -15.89
CA PHE A 483 4.74 14.11 -16.81
C PHE A 483 5.49 15.20 -16.05
N ASP A 484 6.75 15.48 -16.39
CA ASP A 484 7.61 16.33 -15.54
C ASP A 484 7.14 17.80 -15.42
N LYS A 485 6.32 18.29 -16.36
CA LYS A 485 5.61 19.59 -16.26
C LYS A 485 4.57 19.66 -15.14
N PHE A 486 4.08 18.51 -14.68
CA PHE A 486 2.97 18.34 -13.72
C PHE A 486 3.38 17.47 -12.52
N ALA A 487 4.69 17.41 -12.26
CA ALA A 487 5.29 16.63 -11.19
C ALA A 487 5.80 17.49 -10.00
N ASN A 488 5.74 18.82 -10.11
CA ASN A 488 6.37 19.74 -9.16
C ASN A 488 5.66 19.77 -7.80
N GLY A 489 4.32 19.85 -7.78
CA GLY A 489 3.53 19.82 -6.56
C GLY A 489 3.68 18.48 -5.83
N THR A 490 3.68 17.38 -6.58
CA THR A 490 3.97 16.03 -6.04
C THR A 490 5.39 15.95 -5.47
N LYS A 491 6.40 16.45 -6.19
CA LYS A 491 7.80 16.44 -5.71
C LYS A 491 7.98 17.32 -4.48
N ALA A 492 7.47 18.56 -4.47
CA ALA A 492 7.60 19.46 -3.33
C ALA A 492 6.85 18.96 -2.07
N THR A 493 5.81 18.14 -2.26
CA THR A 493 5.14 17.39 -1.18
C THR A 493 6.01 16.22 -0.68
N LEU A 494 6.70 15.50 -1.57
CA LEU A 494 7.66 14.45 -1.22
C LEU A 494 8.88 15.01 -0.46
N ASP A 495 9.47 16.09 -0.95
CA ASP A 495 10.64 16.73 -0.34
C ASP A 495 10.32 17.09 1.13
N ALA A 496 9.16 17.71 1.37
CA ALA A 496 8.69 18.01 2.72
C ALA A 496 8.36 16.77 3.58
N ALA A 497 7.80 15.71 2.98
CA ALA A 497 7.57 14.44 3.67
C ALA A 497 8.89 13.73 4.03
N VAL A 498 9.95 13.91 3.24
CA VAL A 498 11.31 13.45 3.55
C VAL A 498 11.92 14.27 4.69
N ASP A 499 11.85 15.61 4.62
CA ASP A 499 12.33 16.49 5.71
C ASP A 499 11.61 16.21 7.04
N ALA A 500 10.31 15.89 6.98
CA ALA A 500 9.52 15.44 8.12
C ALA A 500 10.03 14.09 8.69
N ALA A 501 10.33 13.11 7.85
CA ALA A 501 10.88 11.83 8.28
C ALA A 501 12.28 11.97 8.89
N GLN A 502 13.15 12.78 8.27
CA GLN A 502 14.53 13.03 8.72
C GLN A 502 14.58 13.84 10.04
N SER A 503 13.57 14.67 10.31
CA SER A 503 13.36 15.34 11.61
C SER A 503 12.70 14.46 12.68
N GLY A 504 12.51 13.16 12.41
CA GLY A 504 12.09 12.15 13.40
C GLY A 504 10.57 11.96 13.53
N LYS A 505 9.77 12.54 12.64
CA LYS A 505 8.33 12.26 12.53
C LYS A 505 8.11 10.90 11.86
N VAL A 506 6.94 10.29 12.09
CA VAL A 506 6.59 9.01 11.45
C VAL A 506 5.93 9.28 10.11
N VAL A 507 6.54 8.86 9.00
CA VAL A 507 6.04 9.08 7.64
C VAL A 507 5.85 7.75 6.91
N ILE A 508 4.61 7.46 6.52
CA ILE A 508 4.19 6.19 5.91
C ILE A 508 3.61 6.47 4.52
N ILE A 509 4.21 5.89 3.49
CA ILE A 509 3.67 5.86 2.13
C ILE A 509 2.80 4.62 1.97
N GLY A 510 1.52 4.81 1.62
CA GLY A 510 0.49 3.78 1.69
C GLY A 510 -0.18 3.40 0.37
N GLY A 511 0.38 3.76 -0.80
CA GLY A 511 -0.24 3.50 -2.11
C GLY A 511 0.78 3.37 -3.25
N GLY A 512 0.43 2.60 -4.29
CA GLY A 512 1.37 2.17 -5.35
C GLY A 512 1.99 3.33 -6.15
N ASP A 513 1.19 4.33 -6.52
CA ASP A 513 1.68 5.48 -7.30
C ASP A 513 2.61 6.35 -6.44
N THR A 514 2.31 6.49 -5.14
CA THR A 514 3.17 7.24 -4.20
C THR A 514 4.44 6.48 -3.81
N ALA A 515 4.41 5.14 -3.80
CA ALA A 515 5.63 4.33 -3.73
C ALA A 515 6.47 4.52 -5.01
N THR A 516 5.82 4.58 -6.18
CA THR A 516 6.48 4.88 -7.47
C THR A 516 7.08 6.28 -7.48
N VAL A 517 6.45 7.27 -6.84
CA VAL A 517 7.03 8.61 -6.59
C VAL A 517 8.30 8.50 -5.73
N ALA A 518 8.26 7.80 -4.59
CA ALA A 518 9.43 7.65 -3.72
C ALA A 518 10.60 6.93 -4.41
N ALA A 519 10.31 5.95 -5.27
CA ALA A 519 11.28 5.26 -6.11
C ALA A 519 11.82 6.13 -7.27
N LYS A 520 10.96 6.89 -7.99
CA LYS A 520 11.37 7.82 -9.07
C LYS A 520 12.40 8.85 -8.60
N TYR A 521 12.32 9.27 -7.33
CA TYR A 521 13.23 10.24 -6.74
C TYR A 521 14.31 9.66 -5.82
N GLY A 522 14.36 8.34 -5.62
CA GLY A 522 15.40 7.67 -4.82
C GLY A 522 15.42 8.11 -3.35
N VAL A 523 14.27 8.03 -2.68
CA VAL A 523 14.11 8.43 -1.26
C VAL A 523 13.37 7.40 -0.39
N GLU A 524 13.19 6.17 -0.87
CA GLU A 524 12.52 5.08 -0.12
C GLU A 524 13.20 4.76 1.22
N ASP A 525 14.51 5.00 1.32
CA ASP A 525 15.38 4.84 2.48
C ASP A 525 15.29 6.00 3.49
N LYS A 526 14.84 7.19 3.04
CA LYS A 526 14.75 8.42 3.85
C LYS A 526 13.41 8.57 4.56
N LEU A 527 12.42 7.76 4.18
CA LEU A 527 11.06 7.73 4.71
C LEU A 527 10.96 6.62 5.78
N SER A 528 10.10 6.79 6.80
CA SER A 528 10.00 5.80 7.88
C SER A 528 9.50 4.44 7.37
N HIS A 529 8.52 4.45 6.47
CA HIS A 529 8.03 3.25 5.79
C HIS A 529 7.43 3.54 4.42
N VAL A 530 7.81 2.75 3.41
CA VAL A 530 7.14 2.67 2.11
C VAL A 530 6.44 1.32 2.04
N SER A 531 5.11 1.34 2.00
CA SER A 531 4.28 0.13 2.02
C SER A 531 4.26 -0.54 0.64
N THR A 532 4.59 -1.83 0.63
CA THR A 532 4.60 -2.71 -0.54
C THR A 532 3.24 -3.37 -0.79
N GLY A 533 2.32 -3.29 0.18
CA GLY A 533 1.05 -4.00 0.19
C GLY A 533 0.02 -3.56 -0.86
N GLY A 534 0.12 -2.33 -1.38
CA GLY A 534 -0.78 -1.79 -2.39
C GLY A 534 -2.26 -1.89 -1.98
N GLY A 535 -3.00 -2.84 -2.57
CA GLY A 535 -4.39 -3.09 -2.22
C GLY A 535 -4.59 -3.57 -0.78
N ALA A 536 -3.65 -4.32 -0.20
CA ALA A 536 -3.72 -4.71 1.22
C ALA A 536 -3.56 -3.51 2.14
N SER A 537 -2.66 -2.58 1.80
CA SER A 537 -2.49 -1.31 2.50
C SER A 537 -3.76 -0.47 2.42
N LEU A 538 -4.38 -0.38 1.24
CA LEU A 538 -5.64 0.36 1.05
C LEU A 538 -6.78 -0.24 1.88
N GLU A 539 -7.05 -1.55 1.78
CA GLU A 539 -8.15 -2.18 2.52
C GLU A 539 -7.97 -2.06 4.04
N LEU A 540 -6.74 -2.15 4.54
CA LEU A 540 -6.43 -1.90 5.96
C LEU A 540 -6.68 -0.45 6.38
N LEU A 541 -6.33 0.52 5.52
CA LEU A 541 -6.58 1.95 5.74
C LEU A 541 -8.05 2.34 5.57
N GLU A 542 -8.85 1.53 4.87
CA GLU A 542 -10.33 1.58 4.86
C GLU A 542 -10.94 0.93 6.12
N GLY A 543 -10.15 0.24 6.93
CA GLY A 543 -10.59 -0.40 8.18
C GLY A 543 -11.14 -1.82 8.01
N LYS A 544 -10.87 -2.49 6.88
CA LYS A 544 -11.21 -3.89 6.65
C LYS A 544 -10.22 -4.82 7.37
N GLU A 545 -10.71 -5.95 7.84
CA GLU A 545 -9.82 -7.04 8.29
C GLU A 545 -9.11 -7.66 7.09
N LEU A 546 -7.82 -7.94 7.23
CA LEU A 546 -7.02 -8.64 6.22
C LEU A 546 -6.97 -10.14 6.56
N PRO A 547 -7.64 -11.04 5.80
CA PRO A 547 -7.72 -12.46 6.15
C PRO A 547 -6.36 -13.14 6.40
N GLY A 548 -5.33 -12.79 5.63
CA GLY A 548 -3.97 -13.32 5.79
C GLY A 548 -3.19 -12.75 7.00
N VAL A 549 -3.70 -11.71 7.65
CA VAL A 549 -3.25 -11.23 8.97
C VAL A 549 -4.10 -11.86 10.07
N THR A 550 -5.43 -11.91 9.91
CA THR A 550 -6.34 -12.56 10.87
C THR A 550 -5.96 -14.03 11.09
N ALA A 551 -5.49 -14.73 10.05
CA ALA A 551 -5.03 -16.12 10.11
C ALA A 551 -3.72 -16.35 10.90
N LEU A 552 -2.94 -15.30 11.21
CA LEU A 552 -1.72 -15.38 12.02
C LEU A 552 -2.03 -15.58 13.50
N SER A 553 -1.19 -16.35 14.17
CA SER A 553 -1.22 -16.56 15.62
C SER A 553 -0.96 -15.25 16.37
N GLU A 554 -1.56 -15.11 17.55
CA GLU A 554 -1.23 -14.07 18.52
C GLU A 554 0.05 -14.43 19.30
N ARG A 555 0.74 -13.41 19.84
CA ARG A 555 1.67 -13.60 20.97
C ARG A 555 0.88 -13.95 22.24
N LYS A 556 1.52 -14.64 23.18
CA LYS A 556 0.94 -15.17 24.43
C LYS A 556 1.49 -14.45 25.65
#